data_AF-A0AAP0MXG0-F1
#
_entry.id   AF-A0AAP0MXG0-F1
#
_cell.length_a   1.000
_cell.length_b   1.000
_cell.length_c   1.000
_cell.angle_alpha   90.00
_cell.angle_beta   90.00
_cell.angle_gamma   90.00
#
_symmetry.space_group_name_H-M   'P 1'
#
loop_
_entity.id
_entity.type
_entity.pdbx_description
1 polymer ?
#
loop_
_entity_poly.entity_id
_entity_poly.type
_entity_poly.pdbx_seq_one_letter_code
_entity_poly.pdbx_strand_id
1 'polypeptide(L)'
;MFKSWRFDKEGLPADLIRRGIAVPDPTQPDGLKLLIEDYPFAADGLLIWSAIEDWSINVGHADLRHESWWPTLTIGDDLVSILNKIIWLASAEHAALNFGQCPYGGYVPNRPPFDEKWVMFGYT
;
A
#
# COMPACT_ATOMS: atom_id res chain seq x y z
N MET A 1 7.84 -12.81 5.31
CA MET A 1 7.67 -11.48 4.66
C MET A 1 6.19 -11.12 4.53
N PHE A 2 5.36 -11.95 3.88
CA PHE A 2 3.91 -11.69 3.76
C PHE A 2 3.12 -11.71 5.08
N LYS A 3 3.57 -12.43 6.11
CA LYS A 3 2.91 -12.46 7.43
C LYS A 3 2.80 -11.10 8.14
N SER A 4 3.60 -10.12 7.75
CA SER A 4 3.55 -8.75 8.32
C SER A 4 2.93 -7.74 7.37
N TRP A 5 2.48 -8.18 6.20
CA TRP A 5 1.84 -7.33 5.19
C TRP A 5 0.43 -6.95 5.66
N ARG A 6 0.04 -5.69 5.42
CA ARG A 6 -1.17 -5.11 5.96
C ARG A 6 -1.72 -4.03 5.04
N PHE A 7 -2.84 -4.31 4.39
CA PHE A 7 -3.44 -3.41 3.38
C PHE A 7 -3.71 -1.99 3.90
N ASP A 8 -4.06 -1.84 5.18
CA ASP A 8 -4.28 -0.54 5.82
C ASP A 8 -3.01 0.34 5.89
N LYS A 9 -1.83 -0.26 5.79
CA LYS A 9 -0.52 0.40 5.93
C LYS A 9 0.18 0.68 4.61
N GLU A 10 -0.33 0.17 3.50
CA GLU A 10 0.27 0.32 2.17
C GLU A 10 -0.08 1.68 1.51
N GLY A 11 -0.95 2.47 2.13
CA GLY A 11 -1.21 3.85 1.69
C GLY A 11 -0.04 4.78 2.02
N LEU A 12 0.30 5.68 1.09
CA LEU A 12 1.41 6.63 1.25
C LEU A 12 1.42 7.38 2.61
N PRO A 13 0.31 7.92 3.15
CA PRO A 13 0.33 8.60 4.44
C PRO A 13 0.72 7.67 5.60
N ALA A 14 0.20 6.43 5.60
CA ALA A 14 0.48 5.44 6.63
C ALA A 14 1.93 4.94 6.56
N ASP A 15 2.48 4.78 5.35
CA ASP A 15 3.88 4.41 5.16
C ASP A 15 4.83 5.54 5.62
N LEU A 16 4.52 6.80 5.34
CA LEU A 16 5.32 7.95 5.78
C LEU A 16 5.35 8.10 7.31
N ILE A 17 4.21 7.94 7.98
CA ILE A 17 4.13 7.95 9.45
C ILE A 17 4.93 6.78 10.03
N ARG A 18 4.79 5.57 9.46
CA ARG A 18 5.52 4.37 9.91
C ARG A 18 7.04 4.53 9.78
N ARG A 19 7.52 5.23 8.75
CA ARG A 19 8.94 5.53 8.54
C ARG A 19 9.43 6.70 9.40
N GLY A 20 8.57 7.36 10.16
CA GLY A 20 8.90 8.51 11.00
C GLY A 20 9.13 9.80 10.20
N ILE A 21 8.57 9.91 9.00
CA ILE A 21 8.79 11.02 8.05
C ILE A 21 7.56 11.97 8.01
N ALA A 22 6.44 11.61 8.63
CA ALA A 22 5.23 12.45 8.72
C ALA A 22 4.54 12.35 10.09
N VAL A 23 3.81 13.40 10.47
CA VAL A 23 2.98 13.48 11.68
C VAL A 23 1.53 13.79 11.26
N PRO A 24 0.51 13.12 11.83
CA PRO A 24 -0.88 13.37 11.47
C PRO A 24 -1.33 14.79 11.84
N ASP A 25 -1.90 15.51 10.87
CA ASP A 25 -2.48 16.85 11.03
C ASP A 25 -3.97 16.83 10.66
N PRO A 26 -4.89 17.00 11.62
CA PRO A 26 -6.34 16.92 11.41
C PRO A 26 -6.96 18.16 10.73
N THR A 27 -6.16 19.17 10.33
CA THR A 27 -6.65 20.46 9.81
C THR A 27 -6.71 20.59 8.28
N GLN A 28 -6.07 19.68 7.54
CA GLN A 28 -6.03 19.73 6.08
C GLN A 28 -6.99 18.75 5.43
N PRO A 29 -7.44 19.02 4.19
CA PRO A 29 -8.50 18.29 3.53
C PRO A 29 -8.05 16.90 3.06
N ASP A 30 -7.42 16.07 3.89
CA ASP A 30 -7.23 14.63 3.65
C ASP A 30 -7.52 13.77 4.90
N GLY A 31 -8.36 14.11 5.90
CA GLY A 31 -9.15 15.30 6.30
C GLY A 31 -10.12 15.94 5.29
N LEU A 32 -10.38 15.24 4.18
CA LEU A 32 -11.04 15.72 2.96
C LEU A 32 -12.56 15.72 3.10
N LYS A 33 -13.23 16.64 2.38
CA LYS A 33 -14.69 16.72 2.25
C LYS A 33 -15.12 16.41 0.81
N LEU A 34 -15.98 15.41 0.64
CA LEU A 34 -16.64 15.08 -0.62
C LEU A 34 -18.07 15.67 -0.69
N LEU A 35 -18.52 16.00 -1.91
CA LEU A 35 -19.58 17.00 -2.16
C LEU A 35 -20.55 16.62 -3.31
N ILE A 36 -20.84 15.34 -3.55
CA ILE A 36 -21.84 14.95 -4.57
C ILE A 36 -22.74 13.82 -4.06
N GLU A 37 -23.97 14.19 -3.69
CA GLU A 37 -25.12 13.28 -3.50
C GLU A 37 -25.84 13.05 -4.84
N ASP A 38 -26.24 11.80 -5.09
CA ASP A 38 -26.87 11.24 -6.31
C ASP A 38 -25.98 11.01 -7.55
N TYR A 39 -25.11 10.00 -7.45
CA TYR A 39 -24.36 9.44 -8.59
C TYR A 39 -24.96 8.11 -9.07
N PRO A 40 -25.63 8.05 -10.24
CA PRO A 40 -26.37 6.86 -10.70
C PRO A 40 -25.50 5.63 -11.00
N PHE A 41 -24.18 5.78 -11.10
CA PHE A 41 -23.22 4.67 -11.25
C PHE A 41 -22.73 4.07 -9.92
N ALA A 42 -23.09 4.68 -8.78
CA ALA A 42 -22.60 4.24 -7.47
C ALA A 42 -23.12 2.84 -7.09
N ALA A 43 -24.40 2.55 -7.35
CA ALA A 43 -25.00 1.26 -6.97
C ALA A 43 -24.36 0.08 -7.73
N ASP A 44 -24.21 0.21 -9.05
CA ASP A 44 -23.57 -0.83 -9.88
C ASP A 44 -22.07 -0.92 -9.59
N GLY A 45 -21.41 0.22 -9.33
CA GLY A 45 -20.02 0.27 -8.89
C GLY A 45 -19.80 -0.47 -7.58
N LEU A 46 -20.70 -0.32 -6.60
CA LEU A 46 -20.66 -1.03 -5.31
C LEU A 46 -20.87 -2.54 -5.47
N LEU A 47 -21.67 -3.00 -6.44
CA LEU A 47 -21.84 -4.42 -6.73
C LEU A 47 -20.59 -5.05 -7.33
N ILE A 48 -20.00 -4.40 -8.34
CA ILE A 48 -18.73 -4.87 -8.95
C ILE A 48 -17.63 -4.84 -7.90
N TRP A 49 -17.61 -3.79 -7.09
CA TRP A 49 -16.61 -3.61 -6.06
C TRP A 49 -16.73 -4.64 -4.93
N SER A 50 -17.93 -4.94 -4.42
CA SER A 50 -18.12 -5.98 -3.41
C SER A 50 -17.72 -7.37 -3.92
N ALA A 51 -17.92 -7.65 -5.22
CA ALA A 51 -17.42 -8.88 -5.84
C ALA A 51 -15.88 -8.92 -5.92
N ILE A 52 -15.23 -7.79 -6.22
CA ILE A 52 -13.76 -7.68 -6.24
C ILE A 52 -13.18 -7.80 -4.83
N GLU A 53 -13.81 -7.18 -3.84
CA GLU A 53 -13.43 -7.27 -2.43
C GLU A 53 -13.54 -8.72 -1.94
N ASP A 54 -14.69 -9.38 -2.14
CA ASP A 54 -14.89 -10.77 -1.76
C ASP A 54 -13.85 -11.70 -2.40
N TRP A 55 -13.62 -11.55 -3.71
CA TRP A 55 -12.59 -12.33 -4.40
C TRP A 55 -11.18 -12.02 -3.88
N SER A 56 -10.85 -10.76 -3.64
CA SER A 56 -9.53 -10.35 -3.14
C SER A 56 -9.27 -10.89 -1.74
N ILE A 57 -10.27 -10.91 -0.86
CA ILE A 57 -10.15 -11.41 0.51
C ILE A 57 -10.17 -12.93 0.55
N ASN A 58 -11.13 -13.57 -0.11
CA ASN A 58 -11.37 -15.01 0.02
C ASN A 58 -10.54 -15.86 -0.94
N VAL A 59 -10.07 -15.29 -2.06
CA VAL A 59 -9.26 -16.00 -3.07
C VAL A 59 -7.86 -15.39 -3.18
N GLY A 60 -7.74 -14.07 -3.33
CA GLY A 60 -6.46 -13.38 -3.53
C GLY A 60 -5.52 -13.39 -2.32
N HIS A 61 -6.07 -13.10 -1.13
CA HIS A 61 -5.40 -13.04 0.17
C HIS A 61 -6.10 -13.97 1.19
N ALA A 62 -6.45 -15.17 0.74
CA ALA A 62 -7.20 -16.15 1.53
C ALA A 62 -6.53 -16.50 2.86
N ASP A 63 -5.20 -16.39 2.95
CA ASP A 63 -4.40 -16.62 4.15
C ASP A 63 -4.58 -15.52 5.22
N LEU A 64 -5.03 -14.33 4.81
CA LEU A 64 -5.23 -13.17 5.68
C LEU A 64 -6.72 -12.79 5.83
N ARG A 65 -7.65 -13.58 5.29
CA ARG A 65 -9.10 -13.25 5.24
C ARG A 65 -9.80 -12.96 6.57
N HIS A 66 -9.22 -13.39 7.69
CA HIS A 66 -9.79 -13.22 9.02
C HIS A 66 -9.20 -12.05 9.80
N GLU A 67 -8.31 -11.30 9.17
CA GLU A 67 -7.65 -10.19 9.82
C GLU A 67 -8.58 -8.99 9.97
N SER A 68 -8.59 -8.39 11.16
CA SER A 68 -9.53 -7.31 11.50
C SER A 68 -9.21 -5.96 10.83
N TRP A 69 -8.11 -5.88 10.08
CA TRP A 69 -7.65 -4.66 9.43
C TRP A 69 -8.06 -4.54 7.97
N TRP A 70 -8.79 -5.53 7.43
CA TRP A 70 -9.44 -5.37 6.13
C TRP A 70 -10.44 -4.20 6.21
N PRO A 71 -10.35 -3.22 5.29
CA PRO A 71 -11.29 -2.13 5.26
C PRO A 71 -12.68 -2.66 4.90
N THR A 72 -13.71 -2.11 5.52
CA THR A 72 -15.11 -2.45 5.24
C THR A 72 -15.75 -1.35 4.43
N LEU A 73 -16.60 -1.67 3.45
CA LEU A 73 -17.34 -0.65 2.70
C LEU A 73 -18.67 -0.35 3.32
N THR A 74 -18.63 0.58 4.25
CA THR A 74 -19.81 1.14 4.88
C THR A 74 -20.18 2.50 4.32
N ILE A 75 -19.20 3.29 3.87
CA ILE A 75 -19.39 4.64 3.33
C ILE A 75 -18.58 4.87 2.04
N GLY A 76 -18.97 5.88 1.26
CA GLY A 76 -18.29 6.22 0.00
C GLY A 76 -16.81 6.60 0.17
N ASP A 77 -16.43 7.14 1.32
CA ASP A 77 -15.04 7.48 1.62
C ASP A 77 -14.15 6.23 1.74
N ASP A 78 -14.71 5.10 2.19
CA ASP A 78 -14.00 3.81 2.26
C ASP A 78 -13.61 3.38 0.84
N LEU A 79 -14.53 3.50 -0.13
CA LEU A 79 -14.28 3.18 -1.53
C LEU A 79 -13.15 4.05 -2.11
N VAL A 80 -13.22 5.36 -1.90
CA VAL A 80 -12.19 6.29 -2.38
C VAL A 80 -10.83 5.97 -1.77
N SER A 81 -10.79 5.71 -0.45
CA SER A 81 -9.55 5.35 0.25
C SER A 81 -8.91 4.08 -0.30
N ILE A 82 -9.71 3.05 -0.56
CA ILE A 82 -9.22 1.77 -1.06
C ILE A 82 -8.75 1.90 -2.51
N LEU A 83 -9.54 2.53 -3.39
CA LEU A 83 -9.16 2.74 -4.79
C LEU A 83 -7.88 3.56 -4.90
N ASN A 84 -7.74 4.61 -4.09
CA ASN A 84 -6.54 5.42 -4.07
C ASN A 84 -5.30 4.60 -3.66
N LYS A 85 -5.45 3.68 -2.68
CA LYS A 85 -4.37 2.75 -2.28
C LYS A 85 -3.99 1.77 -3.40
N ILE A 86 -4.97 1.20 -4.10
CA ILE A 86 -4.70 0.27 -5.21
C ILE A 86 -3.99 0.99 -6.37
N ILE A 87 -4.47 2.18 -6.73
CA ILE A 87 -3.86 3.00 -7.79
C ILE A 87 -2.43 3.37 -7.40
N TRP A 88 -2.21 3.81 -6.16
CA TRP A 88 -0.88 4.11 -5.62
C TRP A 88 0.07 2.91 -5.70
N LEU A 89 -0.35 1.75 -5.19
CA LEU A 89 0.42 0.51 -5.17
C LEU A 89 0.82 0.06 -6.59
N ALA A 90 -0.13 0.07 -7.51
CA ALA A 90 0.09 -0.39 -8.88
C ALA A 90 0.94 0.59 -9.72
N SER A 91 0.93 1.88 -9.39
CA SER A 91 1.59 2.91 -10.18
C SER A 91 2.83 3.48 -9.49
N ALA A 92 2.66 4.51 -8.68
CA ALA A 92 3.75 5.32 -8.14
C ALA A 92 4.66 4.53 -7.20
N GLU A 93 4.12 3.63 -6.38
CA GLU A 93 4.93 2.80 -5.50
C GLU A 93 5.76 1.79 -6.29
N HIS A 94 5.12 1.05 -7.21
CA HIS A 94 5.80 0.14 -8.10
C HIS A 94 6.90 0.87 -8.89
N ALA A 95 6.60 2.04 -9.45
CA ALA A 95 7.55 2.86 -10.19
C ALA A 95 8.76 3.28 -9.33
N ALA A 96 8.53 3.75 -8.10
CA ALA A 96 9.57 4.19 -7.18
C ALA A 96 10.51 3.05 -6.76
N LEU A 97 9.99 1.83 -6.58
CA LEU A 97 10.78 0.66 -6.19
C LEU A 97 11.44 -0.05 -7.38
N ASN A 98 10.89 0.08 -8.59
CA ASN A 98 11.34 -0.67 -9.77
C ASN A 98 12.28 0.14 -10.68
N PHE A 99 11.93 1.37 -11.06
CA PHE A 99 12.72 2.11 -12.07
C PHE A 99 14.11 2.53 -11.58
N GLY A 100 14.32 2.59 -10.26
CA GLY A 100 15.65 2.82 -9.69
C GLY A 100 16.58 1.60 -9.71
N GLN A 101 16.06 0.39 -9.97
CA GLN A 101 16.86 -0.84 -9.80
C GLN A 101 18.06 -0.91 -10.74
N CYS A 102 17.88 -0.58 -12.03
CA CYS A 102 18.99 -0.58 -12.98
C CYS A 102 19.94 0.61 -12.79
N PRO A 103 19.47 1.86 -12.65
CA PRO A 103 20.35 3.01 -12.38
C PRO A 103 21.20 2.88 -11.12
N TYR A 104 20.66 2.31 -10.03
CA TYR A 104 21.38 2.18 -8.76
C TYR A 104 22.06 0.82 -8.57
N GLY A 105 21.51 -0.26 -9.13
CA GLY A 105 22.00 -1.64 -8.98
C GLY A 105 22.80 -2.17 -10.18
N GLY A 106 22.86 -1.45 -11.30
CA GLY A 106 23.60 -1.85 -12.50
C GLY A 106 25.12 -1.87 -12.29
N TYR A 107 25.64 -1.08 -11.35
CA TYR A 107 27.02 -1.19 -10.88
C TYR A 107 27.05 -2.08 -9.63
N VAL A 108 27.42 -3.36 -9.80
CA VAL A 108 27.35 -4.40 -8.77
C VAL A 108 27.98 -3.99 -7.42
N PRO A 109 29.14 -3.29 -7.38
CA PRO A 109 29.71 -2.84 -6.10
C PRO A 109 28.84 -1.84 -5.32
N ASN A 110 27.93 -1.11 -5.98
CA ASN A 110 27.03 -0.14 -5.33
C ASN A 110 25.82 -0.81 -4.65
N ARG A 111 25.44 -2.03 -5.07
CA ARG A 111 24.34 -2.78 -4.48
C ARG A 111 24.52 -4.31 -4.67
N PRO A 112 25.51 -4.94 -4.01
CA PRO A 112 25.82 -6.34 -4.21
C PRO A 112 24.65 -7.24 -3.75
N PRO A 113 24.26 -8.27 -4.53
CA PRO A 113 23.15 -9.15 -4.19
C PRO A 113 23.53 -10.17 -3.10
N PHE A 114 24.82 -10.48 -2.97
CA PHE A 114 25.36 -11.41 -1.98
C PHE A 114 26.75 -10.95 -1.54
N ASP A 115 27.03 -11.08 -0.26
CA ASP A 115 28.37 -10.88 0.28
C ASP A 115 29.08 -12.23 0.36
N GLU A 116 30.17 -12.39 -0.41
CA GLU A 116 30.92 -13.66 -0.48
C GLU A 116 31.90 -13.86 0.69
N LYS A 117 32.13 -12.83 1.52
CA LYS A 117 33.08 -12.88 2.64
C LYS A 117 32.56 -12.11 3.86
N TRP A 118 32.72 -12.71 5.04
CA TRP A 118 32.52 -12.04 6.31
C TRP A 118 33.59 -10.98 6.55
N VAL A 119 33.20 -9.84 7.09
CA VAL A 119 34.14 -8.81 7.57
C VAL A 119 34.88 -9.38 8.77
N MET A 120 36.15 -9.73 8.58
CA MET A 120 37.03 -10.18 9.66
C MET A 120 37.50 -8.94 10.44
N PHE A 121 36.86 -8.65 11.56
CA PHE A 121 37.38 -7.69 12.53
C PHE A 121 38.60 -8.33 13.23
N GLY A 122 39.80 -7.97 12.77
CA GLY A 122 41.03 -8.30 13.47
C GLY A 122 41.12 -7.47 14.74
N TYR A 123 41.05 -8.12 15.91
CA TYR A 123 41.45 -7.50 17.17
C TYR A 123 42.99 -7.46 17.20
N THR A 124 43.56 -6.25 17.15
CA THR A 124 44.94 -5.95 17.58
C THR A 124 44.89 -5.23 18.91
#